data_AF-A0A550GZU7-F1
#
_entry.id   AF-A0A550GZU7-F1
#
_cell.length_a   1.000
_cell.length_b   1.000
_cell.length_c   1.000
_cell.angle_alpha   90.00
_cell.angle_beta   90.00
_cell.angle_gamma   90.00
#
_symmetry.space_group_name_H-M   'P 1'
#
loop_
_entity.id
_entity.type
_entity.pdbx_description
1 polymer ?
#
loop_
_entity_poly.entity_id
_entity_poly.type
_entity_poly.pdbx_seq_one_letter_code
_entity_poly.pdbx_strand_id
1 'polypeptide(L)'
;MRRRYKVVLGILLSLLIVFVGFVVWAETPPAPMAEAFAALVSDSSVTVSTGSWLVFNPVSTEATTGFIIYPGGRIDFRSYAPSAHAIAAQGYLVVIPQMPLN
;
A
#
# COMPACT_ATOMS: atom_id res chain seq x y z
N MET A 1 -47.43 13.99 -3.19
CA MET A 1 -46.09 14.39 -2.71
C MET A 1 -45.43 13.35 -1.79
N ARG A 2 -46.14 12.76 -0.82
CA ARG A 2 -45.53 11.88 0.20
C ARG A 2 -44.96 10.53 -0.29
N ARG A 3 -45.46 9.98 -1.38
CA ARG A 3 -44.99 8.68 -1.90
C ARG A 3 -43.68 8.78 -2.69
N ARG A 4 -43.47 9.90 -3.39
CA ARG A 4 -42.28 10.14 -4.22
C ARG A 4 -41.02 10.35 -3.38
N TYR A 5 -41.12 11.06 -2.23
CA TYR A 5 -39.96 11.24 -1.34
C TYR A 5 -39.46 9.91 -0.76
N LYS A 6 -40.36 8.98 -0.42
CA LYS A 6 -39.98 7.67 0.12
C LYS A 6 -39.20 6.84 -0.90
N VAL A 7 -39.61 6.90 -2.17
CA VAL A 7 -38.92 6.22 -3.27
C VAL A 7 -37.53 6.83 -3.50
N VAL A 8 -37.43 8.16 -3.57
CA VAL A 8 -36.14 8.86 -3.71
C VAL A 8 -35.21 8.54 -2.54
N LEU A 9 -35.72 8.59 -1.31
CA LEU A 9 -34.96 8.25 -0.12
C LEU A 9 -34.47 6.79 -0.15
N GLY A 10 -35.33 5.86 -0.56
CA GLY A 10 -34.95 4.45 -0.72
C GLY A 10 -33.82 4.26 -1.74
N ILE A 11 -33.89 4.93 -2.89
CA ILE A 11 -32.83 4.87 -3.92
C ILE A 11 -31.53 5.45 -3.37
N LEU A 12 -31.57 6.60 -2.70
CA LEU A 12 -30.37 7.22 -2.11
C LEU A 12 -29.73 6.33 -1.04
N LEU A 13 -30.53 5.69 -0.18
CA LEU A 13 -30.04 4.73 0.81
C LEU A 13 -29.39 3.51 0.15
N SER A 14 -30.01 2.95 -0.88
CA SER A 14 -29.44 1.82 -1.63
C SER A 14 -28.11 2.21 -2.30
N LEU A 15 -28.04 3.38 -2.92
CA LEU A 15 -26.79 3.88 -3.52
C LEU A 15 -25.70 4.08 -2.47
N LEU A 16 -26.06 4.62 -1.30
CA LEU A 16 -25.13 4.78 -0.19
C LEU A 16 -24.57 3.43 0.29
N ILE A 17 -25.42 2.41 0.43
CA ILE A 17 -24.99 1.07 0.85
C ILE A 17 -24.03 0.46 -0.17
N VAL A 18 -24.34 0.55 -1.46
CA VAL A 18 -23.45 0.05 -2.53
C VAL A 18 -22.13 0.79 -2.53
N PHE A 19 -22.16 2.11 -2.38
CA PHE A 19 -20.95 2.93 -2.33
C PHE A 19 -20.06 2.56 -1.14
N VAL A 20 -20.63 2.44 0.06
CA VAL A 20 -19.90 2.00 1.26
C VAL A 20 -19.33 0.59 1.07
N GLY A 21 -20.12 -0.35 0.52
CA GLY A 21 -19.65 -1.70 0.23
C GLY A 21 -18.48 -1.72 -0.76
N PHE A 22 -18.54 -0.88 -1.79
CA PHE A 22 -17.45 -0.73 -2.75
C PHE A 22 -16.19 -0.16 -2.11
N VAL A 23 -16.30 0.89 -1.28
CA VAL A 23 -15.16 1.49 -0.57
C VAL A 23 -14.54 0.49 0.39
N VAL A 24 -15.34 -0.20 1.21
CA VAL A 24 -14.82 -1.23 2.13
C VAL A 24 -14.12 -2.33 1.36
N TRP A 25 -14.70 -2.81 0.26
CA TRP A 25 -14.05 -3.79 -0.61
C TRP A 25 -12.73 -3.23 -1.13
N ALA A 26 -12.71 -2.02 -1.69
CA ALA A 26 -11.53 -1.38 -2.29
C ALA A 26 -10.37 -1.20 -1.29
N GLU A 27 -10.64 -0.73 -0.07
CA GLU A 27 -9.64 -0.48 0.99
C GLU A 27 -9.21 -1.74 1.76
N THR A 28 -9.73 -2.92 1.42
CA THR A 28 -9.36 -4.19 2.08
C THR A 28 -8.63 -5.12 1.10
N PRO A 29 -7.35 -4.84 0.80
CA PRO A 29 -6.54 -5.72 -0.03
C PRO A 29 -6.25 -7.05 0.69
N PRO A 30 -5.90 -8.11 -0.06
CA PRO A 30 -5.37 -9.34 0.52
C PRO A 30 -4.11 -9.07 1.36
N ALA A 31 -3.95 -9.83 2.44
CA ALA A 31 -2.79 -9.68 3.32
C ALA A 31 -1.48 -10.08 2.60
N PRO A 32 -0.36 -9.39 2.86
CA PRO A 32 0.95 -9.80 2.39
C PRO A 32 1.35 -11.19 2.91
N MET A 33 2.26 -11.83 2.18
CA MET A 33 2.94 -13.05 2.63
C MET A 33 3.88 -12.78 3.82
N ALA A 34 4.26 -13.81 4.57
CA ALA A 34 5.10 -13.66 5.77
C ALA A 34 6.49 -13.06 5.46
N GLU A 35 7.02 -13.39 4.30
CA GLU A 35 8.30 -12.93 3.75
C GLU A 35 8.30 -11.42 3.54
N ALA A 36 7.13 -10.84 3.22
CA ALA A 36 6.98 -9.40 3.09
C ALA A 36 7.22 -8.69 4.43
N PHE A 37 6.70 -9.26 5.52
CA PHE A 37 6.94 -8.72 6.85
C PHE A 37 8.39 -8.93 7.32
N ALA A 38 8.99 -10.08 6.99
CA ALA A 38 10.40 -10.34 7.29
C ALA A 38 11.31 -9.31 6.61
N ALA A 39 11.01 -8.95 5.35
CA ALA A 39 11.74 -7.95 4.61
C ALA A 39 11.55 -6.50 5.13
N LEU A 40 10.64 -6.24 6.07
CA LEU A 40 10.51 -4.93 6.71
C LEU A 40 11.49 -4.71 7.86
N VAL A 41 12.29 -5.72 8.21
CA VAL A 41 13.26 -5.66 9.30
C VAL A 41 14.62 -5.28 8.72
N SER A 42 15.24 -4.24 9.27
CA SER A 42 16.62 -3.87 8.92
C SER A 42 17.61 -4.99 9.24
N ASP A 43 18.62 -5.12 8.40
CA ASP A 43 19.71 -6.08 8.59
C ASP A 43 21.09 -5.46 8.30
N SER A 44 22.13 -6.29 8.19
CA SER A 44 23.50 -5.84 7.92
C SER A 44 23.70 -5.20 6.54
N SER A 45 22.77 -5.41 5.61
CA SER A 45 22.84 -4.94 4.23
C SER A 45 21.91 -3.75 3.95
N VAL A 46 20.75 -3.69 4.60
CA VAL A 46 19.70 -2.69 4.34
C VAL A 46 19.13 -2.13 5.65
N THR A 47 19.05 -0.81 5.72
CA THR A 47 18.23 -0.11 6.72
C THR A 47 16.83 0.10 6.18
N VAL A 48 15.83 -0.43 6.88
CA VAL A 48 14.42 -0.21 6.59
C VAL A 48 13.87 0.86 7.53
N SER A 49 13.17 1.85 6.99
CA SER A 49 12.43 2.84 7.77
C SER A 49 10.98 2.91 7.30
N THR A 50 10.08 3.02 8.28
CA THR A 50 8.63 3.11 8.05
C THR A 50 8.17 4.46 8.56
N GLY A 51 7.58 5.26 7.68
CA GLY A 51 6.96 6.54 8.00
C GLY A 51 5.86 6.83 6.99
N SER A 52 5.90 8.02 6.39
CA SER A 52 5.03 8.36 5.25
C SER A 52 5.20 7.38 4.08
N TRP A 53 6.39 6.82 3.93
CA TRP A 53 6.74 5.80 2.94
C TRP A 53 7.50 4.65 3.62
N LEU A 54 7.59 3.50 2.96
CA LEU A 54 8.63 2.52 3.26
C LEU A 54 9.90 2.90 2.50
N VAL A 55 11.01 2.97 3.20
CA VAL A 55 12.30 3.32 2.60
C VAL A 55 13.30 2.23 2.96
N PHE A 56 13.96 1.69 1.94
CA PHE A 56 15.00 0.67 2.02
C PHE A 56 16.29 1.31 1.54
N ASN A 57 17.22 1.54 2.46
CA ASN A 57 18.49 2.20 2.17
C ASN A 57 19.67 1.24 2.37
N PRO A 58 20.59 1.10 1.40
CA PRO A 58 21.77 0.27 1.57
C PRO A 58 22.65 0.77 2.72
N VAL A 59 23.24 -0.16 3.47
CA VAL A 59 24.14 0.17 4.59
C VAL A 59 25.56 0.43 4.10
N SER A 60 26.05 -0.37 3.14
CA SER A 60 27.47 -0.39 2.76
C SER A 60 27.89 0.72 1.79
N THR A 61 26.94 1.47 1.23
CA THR A 61 27.23 2.44 0.16
C THR A 61 26.20 3.56 0.17
N GLU A 62 26.65 4.78 -0.14
CA GLU A 62 25.75 5.90 -0.37
C GLU A 62 25.05 5.72 -1.74
N ALA A 63 23.74 5.55 -1.72
CA ALA A 63 22.96 5.34 -2.94
C ALA A 63 22.91 6.62 -3.78
N THR A 64 23.43 6.56 -5.00
CA THR A 64 23.34 7.66 -5.98
C THR A 64 22.19 7.50 -6.97
N THR A 65 21.55 6.32 -6.97
CA THR A 65 20.40 5.97 -7.81
C THR A 65 19.33 5.33 -6.93
N GLY A 66 18.06 5.62 -7.22
CA GLY A 66 16.93 5.08 -6.47
C GLY A 66 15.78 4.59 -7.34
N PHE A 67 15.00 3.68 -6.79
CA PHE A 67 13.78 3.14 -7.38
C PHE A 67 12.56 3.54 -6.55
N ILE A 68 11.46 3.81 -7.23
CA ILE A 68 10.14 3.95 -6.61
C ILE A 68 9.29 2.79 -7.08
N ILE A 69 8.84 1.95 -6.14
CA ILE A 69 7.87 0.88 -6.45
C ILE A 69 6.50 1.43 -6.10
N TYR A 70 5.77 1.88 -7.12
CA TYR A 70 4.39 2.32 -6.96
C TYR A 70 3.48 1.09 -6.75
N PRO A 71 2.74 0.99 -5.63
CA PRO A 71 1.92 -0.19 -5.39
C PRO A 71 0.74 -0.27 -6.36
N GLY A 72 0.44 -1.47 -6.85
CA GLY A 72 -0.76 -1.71 -7.65
C GLY A 72 -2.05 -1.55 -6.84
N GLY A 73 -3.18 -1.37 -7.52
CA GLY A 73 -4.47 -1.24 -6.86
C GLY A 73 -4.90 -2.55 -6.18
N ARG A 74 -5.48 -2.44 -4.99
CA ARG A 74 -5.85 -3.55 -4.10
C ARG A 74 -4.67 -4.42 -3.70
N ILE A 75 -3.47 -3.86 -3.61
CA ILE A 75 -2.29 -4.57 -3.15
C ILE A 75 -1.72 -3.81 -1.97
N ASP A 76 -1.66 -4.48 -0.82
CA ASP A 76 -0.96 -3.96 0.34
C ASP A 76 0.50 -3.67 -0.04
N PHE A 77 0.90 -2.40 0.09
CA PHE A 77 2.21 -1.90 -0.32
C PHE A 77 3.38 -2.66 0.32
N ARG A 78 3.19 -3.27 1.48
CA ARG A 78 4.21 -4.11 2.14
C ARG A 78 4.54 -5.35 1.33
N SER A 79 3.64 -5.81 0.46
CA SER A 79 3.87 -6.97 -0.42
C SER A 79 5.08 -6.81 -1.34
N TYR A 80 5.51 -5.58 -1.58
CA TYR A 80 6.70 -5.27 -2.39
C TYR A 80 8.00 -5.24 -1.58
N ALA A 81 7.94 -5.36 -0.25
CA ALA A 81 9.10 -5.29 0.63
C ALA A 81 10.21 -6.30 0.27
N PRO A 82 9.94 -7.57 -0.11
CA PRO A 82 11.00 -8.51 -0.48
C PRO A 82 11.82 -8.03 -1.68
N SER A 83 11.13 -7.55 -2.73
CA SER A 83 11.78 -7.02 -3.92
C SER A 83 12.52 -5.71 -3.62
N ALA A 84 11.91 -4.82 -2.83
CA ALA A 84 12.55 -3.56 -2.43
C ALA A 84 13.82 -3.79 -1.61
N HIS A 85 13.78 -4.72 -0.67
CA HIS A 85 14.93 -5.09 0.14
C HIS A 85 16.03 -5.75 -0.70
N ALA A 86 15.67 -6.65 -1.62
CA ALA A 86 16.64 -7.30 -2.52
C ALA A 86 17.34 -6.28 -3.44
N ILE A 87 16.61 -5.32 -3.99
CA ILE A 87 17.17 -4.23 -4.81
C ILE A 87 18.04 -3.33 -3.94
N ALA A 88 17.61 -2.99 -2.72
CA ALA A 88 18.39 -2.15 -1.82
C ALA A 88 19.71 -2.80 -1.39
N ALA A 89 19.71 -4.12 -1.18
CA ALA A 89 20.93 -4.89 -0.89
C ALA A 89 21.96 -4.84 -2.03
N GLN A 90 21.55 -4.45 -3.26
CA GLN A 90 22.48 -4.22 -4.39
C GLN A 90 23.03 -2.79 -4.44
N GLY A 91 22.77 -1.94 -3.45
CA GLY A 91 23.32 -0.59 -3.37
C GLY A 91 22.40 0.53 -3.88
N TYR A 92 21.11 0.26 -4.06
CA TYR A 92 20.13 1.25 -4.52
C TYR A 92 19.20 1.71 -3.41
N LEU A 93 18.80 2.98 -3.42
CA LEU A 93 17.68 3.41 -2.58
C LEU A 93 16.37 2.85 -3.15
N VAL A 94 15.49 2.29 -2.33
CA VAL A 94 14.14 1.91 -2.77
C VAL A 94 13.08 2.53 -1.87
N VAL A 95 12.09 3.18 -2.48
CA VAL A 95 10.97 3.80 -1.78
C VAL A 95 9.66 3.20 -2.26
N ILE A 96 8.80 2.82 -1.32
CA ILE A 96 7.43 2.39 -1.58
C ILE A 96 6.49 3.43 -0.96
N PRO A 97 5.81 4.26 -1.77
CA PRO A 97 4.85 5.22 -1.24
C PRO A 97 3.59 4.53 -0.73
N GLN A 98 3.01 5.06 0.34
CA GLN A 98 1.67 4.71 0.78
C GLN A 98 0.68 5.58 0.00
N MET A 99 -0.11 4.96 -0.87
CA MET A 99 -1.13 5.68 -1.64
C MET A 99 -2.49 5.54 -0.94
N PRO A 100 -3.32 6.60 -0.94
CA PRO A 100 -4.70 6.49 -0.52
C PRO A 100 -5.48 5.66 -1.55
N LEU A 101 -6.48 4.91 -1.08
CA LEU A 101 -7.35 4.10 -1.93
C LEU A 101 -6.65 2.95 -2.66
N ASN A 102 -5.89 2.14 -1.91
CA ASN A 102 -5.02 1.09 -2.44
C ASN A 102 -5.26 -0.30 -1.85
#